data_AF-A0AAE1H6F5-F1
#
_entry.id   AF-A0AAE1H6F5-F1
#
_cell.length_a   1.000
_cell.length_b   1.000
_cell.length_c   1.000
_cell.angle_alpha   90.00
_cell.angle_beta   90.00
_cell.angle_gamma   90.00
#
_symmetry.space_group_name_H-M   'P 1'
#
loop_
_entity.id
_entity.type
_entity.pdbx_description
1 polymer ?
#
loop_
_entity_poly.entity_id
_entity_poly.type
_entity_poly.pdbx_seq_one_letter_code
_entity_poly.pdbx_strand_id
1 'polypeptide(L)'
;MVLGQPFVGPHHAPSNTAPQFRCHRCLRPYRYKNTLRRHLNLECGKVPQFQCPVCPHRTAQHSNLMRHLRTNHADRLPVDTGTGHSFG
;
A
#
# COMPACT_ATOMS: atom_id res chain seq x y z
N MET A 1 -44.86 -5.22 -31.10
CA MET A 1 -44.45 -5.85 -29.82
C MET A 1 -42.94 -6.03 -29.87
N VAL A 2 -42.17 -5.02 -29.46
CA VAL A 2 -40.70 -5.08 -29.48
C VAL A 2 -40.26 -5.76 -28.19
N LEU A 3 -39.80 -7.00 -28.30
CA LEU A 3 -39.30 -7.76 -27.16
C LEU A 3 -37.95 -7.16 -26.76
N GLY A 4 -37.90 -6.65 -25.52
CA GLY A 4 -36.76 -5.93 -24.96
C GLY A 4 -35.48 -6.75 -24.97
N GLN A 5 -34.40 -6.09 -25.37
CA GLN A 5 -33.03 -6.58 -25.27
C GLN A 5 -32.72 -6.86 -23.78
N PRO A 6 -32.18 -8.03 -23.39
CA PRO A 6 -31.61 -8.16 -22.07
C PRO A 6 -30.31 -7.34 -22.04
N PHE A 7 -30.38 -6.18 -21.40
CA PHE A 7 -29.23 -5.37 -21.04
C PHE A 7 -28.35 -6.23 -20.13
N VAL A 8 -27.32 -6.83 -20.71
CA VAL A 8 -26.24 -7.46 -19.97
C VAL A 8 -25.51 -6.33 -19.23
N GLY A 9 -25.94 -6.06 -18.00
CA GLY A 9 -25.21 -5.21 -17.07
C GLY A 9 -23.77 -5.72 -16.95
N PRO A 10 -22.78 -4.85 -16.65
CA PRO A 10 -21.38 -5.22 -16.66
C PRO A 10 -21.18 -6.46 -15.79
N HIS A 11 -20.79 -7.54 -16.46
CA HIS A 11 -20.34 -8.76 -15.84
C HIS A 11 -19.19 -8.39 -14.90
N HIS A 12 -19.48 -8.24 -13.62
CA HIS A 12 -18.47 -8.31 -12.58
C HIS A 12 -17.93 -9.73 -12.66
N ALA A 13 -16.84 -9.89 -13.40
CA ALA A 13 -16.12 -11.14 -13.49
C ALA A 13 -15.91 -11.69 -12.07
N PRO A 14 -16.17 -12.98 -11.81
CA PRO A 14 -15.72 -13.56 -10.56
C PRO A 14 -14.20 -13.46 -10.57
N SER A 15 -13.69 -12.53 -9.75
CA SER A 15 -12.25 -12.40 -9.49
C SER A 15 -11.81 -13.69 -8.81
N ASN A 16 -11.45 -14.68 -9.63
CA ASN A 16 -10.77 -15.90 -9.21
C ASN A 16 -9.31 -15.55 -8.88
N THR A 17 -9.14 -14.63 -7.95
CA THR A 17 -7.85 -14.27 -7.36
C THR A 17 -8.03 -14.48 -5.87
N ALA A 18 -7.86 -15.73 -5.44
CA ALA A 18 -7.69 -16.03 -4.02
C ALA A 18 -6.36 -15.41 -3.56
N PRO A 19 -6.46 -14.27 -2.87
CA PRO A 19 -6.11 -14.26 -1.45
C PRO A 19 -7.17 -13.53 -0.61
N GLN A 20 -7.78 -14.25 0.34
CA GLN A 20 -9.03 -13.87 1.02
C GLN A 20 -8.85 -12.96 2.24
N PHE A 21 -7.80 -12.15 2.31
CA PHE A 21 -7.53 -11.33 3.50
C PHE A 21 -7.88 -9.88 3.21
N ARG A 22 -9.13 -9.50 3.47
CA ARG A 22 -9.61 -8.13 3.34
C ARG A 22 -9.72 -7.45 4.70
N CYS A 23 -9.37 -6.17 4.75
CA CYS A 23 -9.60 -5.36 5.93
C CYS A 23 -11.09 -5.00 6.03
N HIS A 24 -11.74 -5.35 7.14
CA HIS A 24 -13.16 -5.04 7.37
C HIS A 24 -13.46 -3.54 7.57
N ARG A 25 -12.45 -2.72 7.88
CA ARG A 25 -12.61 -1.26 8.06
C ARG A 25 -12.41 -0.46 6.77
N CYS A 26 -11.40 -0.80 5.97
CA CYS A 26 -11.06 -0.03 4.76
C CYS A 26 -11.17 -0.85 3.46
N LEU A 27 -11.66 -2.08 3.55
CA LEU A 27 -11.97 -3.00 2.43
C LEU A 27 -10.80 -3.30 1.47
N ARG A 28 -9.56 -2.95 1.86
CA ARG A 28 -8.37 -3.23 1.05
C ARG A 28 -8.07 -4.74 0.99
N PRO A 29 -7.83 -5.30 -0.20
CA PRO A 29 -7.44 -6.69 -0.37
C PRO A 29 -5.94 -6.89 -0.12
N TYR A 30 -5.59 -7.97 0.56
CA TYR A 30 -4.21 -8.36 0.84
C TYR A 30 -3.94 -9.79 0.39
N ARG A 31 -2.72 -10.00 -0.14
CA ARG A 31 -2.28 -11.32 -0.61
C ARG A 31 -2.06 -12.34 0.51
N TYR A 32 -1.75 -11.87 1.72
CA TYR A 32 -1.37 -12.73 2.83
C TYR A 32 -1.96 -12.24 4.15
N LYS A 33 -2.24 -13.19 5.06
CA LYS A 33 -2.79 -12.90 6.40
C LYS A 33 -1.84 -12.07 7.26
N ASN A 34 -0.53 -12.31 7.18
CA ASN A 34 0.47 -11.52 7.91
C ASN A 34 0.47 -10.06 7.45
N THR A 35 0.31 -9.80 6.15
CA THR A 35 0.21 -8.44 5.61
C THR A 35 -1.07 -7.76 6.08
N LEU A 36 -2.21 -8.45 6.06
CA LEU A 36 -3.46 -7.93 6.60
C LEU A 36 -3.34 -7.63 8.11
N ARG A 37 -2.75 -8.55 8.89
CA ARG A 37 -2.59 -8.36 10.34
C ARG A 37 -1.66 -7.19 10.68
N ARG A 38 -0.58 -7.00 9.91
CA ARG A 38 0.29 -5.83 10.03
C ARG A 38 -0.48 -4.55 9.66
N HIS A 39 -1.23 -4.59 8.57
CA HIS A 39 -2.09 -3.48 8.16
C HIS A 39 -3.08 -3.11 9.28
N LEU A 40 -3.79 -4.08 9.85
CA LEU A 40 -4.74 -3.86 10.94
C LEU A 40 -4.09 -3.22 12.17
N ASN A 41 -2.89 -3.66 12.53
CA ASN A 41 -2.18 -3.18 13.72
C ASN A 41 -1.47 -1.83 13.53
N LEU A 42 -0.99 -1.51 12.33
CA LEU A 42 -0.09 -0.37 12.09
C LEU A 42 -0.70 0.72 11.20
N GLU A 43 -1.65 0.37 10.34
CA GLU A 43 -2.16 1.28 9.31
C GLU A 43 -3.68 1.51 9.45
N CYS A 44 -4.44 0.49 9.85
CA CYS A 44 -5.90 0.53 9.87
C CYS A 44 -6.43 1.24 11.12
N GLY A 45 -6.71 2.52 10.99
CA GLY A 45 -7.16 3.37 12.11
C GLY A 45 -6.00 3.95 12.91
N LYS A 46 -4.78 3.88 12.37
CA LYS A 46 -3.63 4.66 12.85
C LYS A 46 -3.29 5.68 11.78
N VAL A 47 -3.13 6.93 12.21
CA VAL A 47 -2.65 7.98 11.31
C VAL A 47 -1.22 7.64 10.87
N PRO A 48 -0.91 7.83 9.58
CA PRO A 48 0.44 7.59 9.07
C PRO A 48 1.43 8.49 9.82
N GLN A 49 2.23 7.86 10.68
CA GLN A 49 3.13 8.55 11.60
C GLN A 49 4.36 9.12 10.89
N PHE A 50 4.72 8.56 9.74
CA PHE A 50 5.89 8.95 8.98
C PHE A 50 5.49 9.91 7.87
N GLN A 51 5.52 11.21 8.18
CA GLN A 51 5.33 12.27 7.20
C GLN A 51 6.64 12.54 6.45
N CYS A 52 6.55 12.70 5.13
CA CYS A 52 7.66 13.13 4.32
C CYS A 52 8.04 14.58 4.67
N PRO A 53 9.32 14.89 4.91
CA PRO A 53 9.76 16.26 5.16
C PRO A 53 9.72 17.15 3.91
N VAL A 54 9.68 16.56 2.71
CA VAL A 54 9.73 17.28 1.44
C VAL A 54 8.34 17.52 0.84
N CYS A 55 7.35 16.69 1.17
CA CYS A 55 6.02 16.77 0.59
C CYS A 55 4.92 16.35 1.60
N PRO A 56 3.64 16.64 1.34
CA PRO A 56 2.55 16.28 2.25
C PRO A 56 2.24 14.77 2.28
N HIS A 57 3.07 13.92 1.64
CA HIS A 57 2.89 12.47 1.65
C HIS A 57 3.14 11.89 3.04
N ARG A 58 2.29 10.97 3.46
CA ARG A 58 2.40 10.29 4.76
C ARG A 58 2.32 8.80 4.57
N THR A 59 3.18 8.08 5.26
CA THR A 59 3.21 6.62 5.24
C THR A 59 3.12 6.07 6.66
N ALA A 60 2.59 4.86 6.78
CA ALA A 60 2.47 4.17 8.07
C ALA A 60 3.71 3.34 8.44
N GLN A 61 4.69 3.24 7.52
CA GLN A 61 5.88 2.39 7.69
C GLN A 61 7.14 3.14 7.25
N HIS A 62 8.18 3.11 8.08
CA HIS A 62 9.45 3.77 7.80
C HIS A 62 10.08 3.32 6.47
N SER A 63 10.07 2.01 6.17
CA SER A 63 10.60 1.47 4.90
C SER A 63 9.89 2.04 3.67
N ASN A 64 8.59 2.34 3.79
CA ASN A 64 7.82 2.95 2.71
C ASN A 64 8.20 4.42 2.53
N LEU A 65 8.37 5.17 3.63
CA LEU A 65 8.87 6.55 3.57
C LEU A 65 10.25 6.59 2.93
N MET A 66 11.17 5.71 3.34
CA MET A 66 12.54 5.72 2.82
C MET A 66 12.61 5.37 1.33
N ARG A 67 11.78 4.43 0.88
CA ARG A 67 11.60 4.17 -0.55
C ARG A 67 11.00 5.36 -1.29
N HIS A 68 9.97 5.99 -0.73
CA HIS A 68 9.34 7.19 -1.31
C HIS A 68 10.36 8.33 -1.45
N LEU A 69 11.17 8.57 -0.43
CA LEU A 69 12.25 9.55 -0.50
C LEU A 69 13.26 9.18 -1.59
N ARG A 70 13.70 7.92 -1.67
CA ARG A 70 14.62 7.48 -2.75
C ARG A 70 14.07 7.67 -4.16
N THR A 71 12.77 7.55 -4.38
CA THR A 71 12.20 7.63 -5.74
C THR A 71 11.67 9.00 -6.10
N ASN A 72 11.10 9.74 -5.15
CA ASN A 72 10.48 11.05 -5.41
C ASN A 72 11.38 12.22 -4.95
N HIS A 73 12.27 11.96 -4.01
CA HIS A 73 13.12 12.96 -3.35
C HIS A 73 14.57 12.48 -3.29
N ALA A 74 15.03 11.78 -4.34
CA ALA A 74 16.37 11.19 -4.41
C ALA A 74 17.47 12.23 -4.19
N ASP A 75 17.25 13.42 -4.75
CA ASP A 75 18.09 14.62 -4.63
C ASP A 75 18.13 15.21 -3.20
N ARG A 76 17.12 14.92 -2.38
CA ARG A 76 16.89 15.53 -1.05
C ARG A 76 17.09 14.54 0.09
N LEU A 77 17.56 13.33 -0.19
CA LEU A 77 17.86 12.35 0.85
C LEU A 77 19.10 12.80 1.62
N PRO A 78 19.08 12.75 2.96
CA PRO A 78 20.32 12.83 3.72
C PRO A 78 21.15 11.62 3.30
N VAL A 79 22.20 11.86 2.52
CA VAL A 79 23.19 10.85 2.21
C VAL A 79 23.80 10.43 3.54
N ASP A 80 23.46 9.23 4.02
CA ASP A 80 24.22 8.57 5.06
C ASP A 80 25.57 8.16 4.47
N THR A 81 26.47 9.12 4.28
CA THR A 81 27.90 8.83 4.09
C THR A 81 28.43 8.30 5.42
N GLY A 82 28.21 7.01 5.69
CA GLY A 82 28.74 6.42 6.91
C GLY A 82 28.13 5.09 7.30
N THR A 83 28.42 4.02 6.54
CA THR A 83 28.85 2.74 7.11
C THR A 83 29.52 1.95 5.97
N GLY A 84 30.84 2.04 5.90
CA GLY A 84 31.63 1.01 5.26
C GLY A 84 31.38 -0.30 5.99
N HIS A 85 30.65 -1.22 5.36
CA HIS A 85 30.69 -2.62 5.75
C HIS A 85 32.03 -3.17 5.26
N SER A 86 33.03 -3.04 6.13
CA SER A 86 34.27 -3.81 6.05
C SER A 86 33.91 -5.26 6.37
N PHE A 87 33.74 -6.09 5.35
CA PHE A 87 33.81 -7.53 5.53
C PHE A 87 35.28 -7.86 5.80
N GLY A 88 35.60 -8.22 7.04
CA GLY A 88 36.87 -8.83 7.42
C GLY A 88 36.87 -10.32 7.12
#